data_AF-A0A353GQ39-F1
#
_entry.id   AF-A0A353GQ39-F1
#
_cell.length_a   1.000
_cell.length_b   1.000
_cell.length_c   1.000
_cell.angle_alpha   90.00
_cell.angle_beta   90.00
_cell.angle_gamma   90.00
#
_symmetry.space_group_name_H-M   'P 1'
#
loop_
_entity.id
_entity.type
_entity.pdbx_description
1 polymer ?
#
loop_
_entity_poly.entity_id
_entity_poly.type
_entity_poly.pdbx_seq_one_letter_code
_entity_poly.pdbx_strand_id
1 'polypeptide(L)' 'MFNSPTKGRMTFGQVFKDIVGYIQNDSKTKYKLIVGTDSQLREDVCYVTAILILREGKGGRFYYSKEREKTKLGLKQ' A
#
# COMPACT_ATOMS: atom_id res chain seq x y z
N MET A 1 -0.25 -9.05 2.99
CA MET A 1 1.03 -8.51 3.53
C MET A 1 1.48 -7.36 2.66
N PHE A 2 2.08 -6.33 3.24
CA PHE A 2 2.64 -5.17 2.52
C PHE A 2 4.15 -5.28 2.40
N ASN A 3 4.74 -4.56 1.44
CA ASN A 3 6.17 -4.39 1.25
C ASN A 3 6.51 -2.91 1.32
N SER A 4 7.54 -2.58 2.10
CA SER A 4 8.21 -1.29 2.12
C SER A 4 9.59 -1.44 1.48
N PRO A 5 10.04 -0.52 0.62
CA PRO A 5 11.42 -0.56 0.08
C PRO A 5 12.50 -0.46 1.16
N THR A 6 12.20 0.21 2.27
CA THR A 6 13.18 0.47 3.35
C THR A 6 13.06 -0.52 4.52
N LYS A 7 11.90 -1.17 4.67
CA LYS A 7 11.61 -2.05 5.82
C LYS A 7 11.25 -3.48 5.44
N GLY A 8 11.16 -3.80 4.16
CA GLY A 8 10.79 -5.14 3.68
C GLY A 8 9.33 -5.49 3.93
N ARG A 9 9.05 -6.77 4.20
CA ARG A 9 7.70 -7.30 4.39
C ARG A 9 7.11 -6.88 5.75
N MET A 10 5.88 -6.40 5.72
CA MET A 10 5.17 -5.88 6.89
C MET A 10 3.72 -6.35 6.89
N THR A 11 3.20 -6.67 8.06
CA THR A 11 1.75 -6.80 8.29
C THR A 11 1.09 -5.43 8.20
N PHE A 12 -0.23 -5.38 7.98
CA PHE A 12 -0.95 -4.11 7.98
C PHE A 12 -0.80 -3.35 9.31
N GLY A 13 -0.83 -4.06 10.45
CA GLY A 13 -0.59 -3.45 11.77
C GLY A 13 0.80 -2.83 11.91
N GLN A 14 1.84 -3.45 11.31
CA GLN A 14 3.17 -2.85 11.27
C GLN A 14 3.22 -1.61 10.37
N VAL A 15 2.55 -1.62 9.22
CA VAL A 15 2.43 -0.43 8.35
C VAL A 15 1.75 0.72 9.10
N PHE A 16 0.64 0.44 9.78
CA PHE A 16 -0.09 1.43 10.58
C PHE A 16 0.81 2.05 11.67
N LYS A 17 1.49 1.22 12.47
CA LYS A 17 2.43 1.70 13.49
C LYS A 17 3.56 2.53 12.89
N ASP A 18 4.07 2.16 11.73
CA ASP A 18 5.14 2.90 11.07
C ASP A 18 4.68 4.28 10.55
N ILE A 19 3.46 4.36 10.01
CA ILE A 19 2.82 5.62 9.60
C ILE A 19 2.62 6.54 10.81
N VAL A 20 2.07 6.02 11.91
CA VAL A 20 1.88 6.79 13.15
C VAL A 20 3.22 7.31 13.67
N GLY A 21 4.24 6.46 13.72
CA GLY A 21 5.60 6.88 14.11
C GLY A 21 6.18 7.92 13.16
N TYR A 22 5.95 7.82 11.84
CA TYR A 22 6.41 8.82 10.87
C TYR A 22 5.78 10.19 11.09
N ILE A 23 4.50 10.25 11.45
CA ILE A 23 3.78 11.49 11.79
C ILE A 23 4.27 12.04 13.13
N GLN A 24 4.43 11.20 14.15
CA GLN A 24 4.87 11.62 15.49
C GLN A 24 6.27 12.22 15.50
N ASN A 25 7.16 11.78 14.61
CA ASN A 25 8.51 12.35 14.47
C ASN A 25 8.51 13.85 14.10
N ASP A 26 7.45 14.36 13.47
CA ASP A 26 7.30 15.78 13.14
C ASP A 26 5.81 16.11 13.01
N SER A 27 5.14 16.31 14.13
CA SER A 27 3.68 16.48 14.22
C SER A 27 3.18 17.84 13.75
N LYS A 28 4.07 18.82 13.57
CA LYS A 28 3.71 20.19 13.15
C LYS A 28 3.65 20.34 11.62
N THR A 29 4.20 19.37 10.89
CA THR A 29 4.19 19.37 9.43
C THR A 29 2.87 18.80 8.87
N LYS A 30 2.50 19.21 7.66
CA LYS A 30 1.35 18.66 6.95
C LYS A 30 1.70 17.36 6.24
N TYR A 31 0.76 16.42 6.25
CA TYR A 31 0.89 15.12 5.60
C TYR A 31 -0.26 14.88 4.64
N LYS A 32 0.03 14.19 3.52
CA LYS A 32 -0.97 13.64 2.61
C LYS A 32 -0.88 12.12 2.67
N LEU A 33 -1.98 11.49 3.08
CA LEU A 33 -2.14 10.03 3.03
C LEU A 33 -2.94 9.68 1.78
N ILE A 34 -2.38 8.84 0.92
CA ILE A 34 -3.01 8.39 -0.33
C ILE A 34 -3.10 6.88 -0.28
N VAL A 35 -4.28 6.35 -0.56
CA VAL A 35 -4.54 4.92 -0.67
C VAL A 35 -5.20 4.66 -2.00
N GLY A 36 -4.68 3.68 -2.75
CA GLY A 36 -5.21 3.32 -4.05
C GLY A 36 -5.00 1.85 -4.36
N THR A 37 -5.93 1.26 -5.09
CA THR A 37 -5.84 -0.12 -5.58
C THR A 37 -6.03 -0.11 -7.09
N ASP A 38 -5.19 -0.87 -7.79
CA ASP A 38 -5.33 -1.15 -9.22
C ASP A 38 -5.42 -2.66 -9.43
N SER A 39 -6.08 -3.09 -10.50
CA SER A 39 -6.26 -4.50 -10.85
C SER A 39 -5.76 -4.77 -12.26
N GLN A 40 -4.90 -5.77 -12.41
CA GLN A 40 -4.45 -6.25 -13.71
C GLN A 40 -5.06 -7.62 -14.00
N LEU A 41 -5.87 -7.69 -15.06
CA LEU A 41 -6.45 -8.96 -15.56
C LEU A 41 -5.46 -9.65 -16.51
N ARG A 42 -5.11 -10.91 -16.22
CA ARG A 42 -4.43 -11.85 -17.12
C ARG A 42 -5.15 -13.21 -17.05
N GLU A 43 -4.44 -14.30 -16.80
CA GLU A 43 -5.03 -15.61 -16.49
C GLU A 43 -5.70 -15.62 -15.10
N ASP A 44 -5.16 -14.81 -14.18
CA ASP A 44 -5.70 -14.47 -12.86
C ASP A 44 -5.84 -12.95 -12.72
N VAL A 45 -6.60 -12.50 -11.70
CA VAL A 45 -6.70 -11.06 -11.39
C VAL A 45 -5.66 -10.73 -10.32
N CYS A 46 -4.72 -9.84 -10.64
CA CYS A 46 -3.74 -9.34 -9.69
C CYS A 46 -4.17 -7.96 -9.19
N TYR A 47 -4.57 -7.88 -7.93
CA TYR A 47 -4.81 -6.62 -7.24
C TYR A 47 -3.52 -6.10 -6.61
N VAL A 48 -3.23 -4.82 -6.82
CA VAL A 48 -2.12 -4.12 -6.20
C VAL A 48 -2.65 -2.93 -5.42
N THR A 49 -2.52 -2.95 -4.09
CA THR A 49 -2.89 -1.82 -3.23
C THR A 49 -1.65 -1.10 -2.77
N ALA A 50 -1.60 0.22 -2.95
CA ALA A 50 -0.56 1.11 -2.46
C ALA A 50 -1.09 2.04 -1.36
N ILE A 51 -0.27 2.23 -0.33
CA ILE A 51 -0.46 3.22 0.74
C ILE A 51 0.75 4.14 0.71
N LEU A 52 0.54 5.45 0.55
CA LEU A 52 1.60 6.45 0.52
C LEU A 52 1.33 7.50 1.59
N ILE A 53 2.35 7.84 2.37
CA ILE A 53 2.33 9.01 3.25
C ILE A 53 3.41 9.99 2.82
N LEU A 54 2.99 11.16 2.36
CA LEU A 54 3.87 12.25 1.92
C LEU A 54 3.90 13.34 3.00
N ARG A 55 5.09 13.71 3.44
CA ARG A 55 5.34 14.88 4.28
C ARG A 55 5.65 16.07 3.37
N GLU A 56 4.87 17.14 3.48
CA GLU A 56 4.99 18.29 2.60
C GLU A 56 6.41 18.87 2.62
N GLY A 57 7.06 18.95 1.45
CA GLY A 57 8.43 19.44 1.29
C GLY A 57 9.57 18.54 1.80
N LYS A 58 9.27 17.34 2.34
CA LYS A 58 10.28 16.48 3.03
C LYS A 58 10.25 15.01 2.59
N GLY A 59 9.59 14.70 1.47
CA GLY A 59 9.50 13.34 0.92
C GLY A 59 8.34 12.53 1.50
N GLY A 60 8.49 11.20 1.54
CA GLY A 60 7.42 10.32 2.04
C GLY A 60 7.81 8.86 2.15
N ARG A 61 6.84 8.03 2.51
CA ARG A 61 6.95 6.57 2.57
C ARG A 61 5.84 5.94 1.76
N PHE A 62 6.12 4.79 1.17
CA PHE A 62 5.08 3.98 0.53
C PHE A 62 5.19 2.52 0.92
N TYR A 63 4.04 1.86 0.84
CA TYR A 63 3.84 0.45 1.11
C TYR A 63 2.95 -0.09 0.02
N TYR A 64 3.20 -1.30 -0.46
CA TYR A 64 2.31 -1.94 -1.42
C TYR A 64 2.07 -3.41 -1.08
N SER A 65 0.88 -3.89 -1.38
CA SER A 65 0.53 -5.31 -1.33
C SER A 65 0.15 -5.79 -2.72
N LYS A 66 0.30 -7.09 -2.95
CA LYS A 66 -0.12 -7.77 -4.17
C LYS A 66 -0.94 -8.98 -3.77
N GLU A 67 -2.15 -9.09 -4.29
CA GLU A 67 -3.07 -10.19 -4.04
C GLU A 67 -3.52 -10.75 -5.39
N ARG A 68 -3.46 -12.07 -5.55
CA ARG A 68 -3.84 -12.76 -6.79
C ARG A 68 -5.09 -13.57 -6.53
N GLU A 69 -6.14 -13.28 -7.29
CA GLU A 69 -7.40 -14.03 -7.27
C GLU A 69 -7.49 -14.90 -8.51
N LYS A 70 -7.57 -16.21 -8.29
CA LYS A 70 -7.79 -17.17 -9.38
C LYS A 70 -9.26 -17.14 -9.77
N THR A 71 -9.61 -16.28 -10.72
CA THR A 71 -10.94 -16.32 -11.32
C THR A 71 -11.11 -17.66 -12.04
N LYS A 72 -12.07 -18.49 -11.65
CA LYS A 72 -12.56 -19.53 -12.55
C LYS A 72 -13.20 -18.79 -13.73
N LEU A 73 -12.56 -18.80 -14.90
CA LEU A 73 -13.19 -18.34 -16.14
C LEU A 73 -14.40 -19.25 -16.44
N GLY A 74 -15.54 -18.93 -15.85
CA GLY A 74 -16.84 -19.48 -16.18
C GLY A 74 -17.59 -18.45 -16.99
N LEU A 75 -17.20 -18.26 -18.25
CA LEU A 75 -18.08 -17.62 -19.23
C LEU A 75 -19.24 -18.59 -19.47
N LYS A 76 -20.40 -18.33 -18.87
CA LYS A 76 -21.66 -18.91 -19.36
C LYS A 76 -21.98 -18.19 -20.67
N GLN A 77 -21.86 -18.93 -21.78
CA GLN A 77 -22.52 -18.60 -23.05
C GLN A 77 -24.03 -18.69 -22.90
#